data_AF-R6CRW0-F1
#
_entry.id   AF-R6CRW0-F1
#
_cell.length_a   1.000
_cell.length_b   1.000
_cell.length_c   1.000
_cell.angle_alpha   90.00
_cell.angle_beta   90.00
_cell.angle_gamma   90.00
#
_symmetry.space_group_name_H-M   'P 1'
#
loop_
_entity.id
_entity.type
_entity.pdbx_description
1 polymer ?
#
loop_
_entity_poly.entity_id
_entity_poly.type
_entity_poly.pdbx_seq_one_letter_code
_entity_poly.pdbx_strand_id
1 'polypeptide(L)'
;MDELRILKYEEKSAGGELLQVRKVALGEGILDICVSSDLAKLDLYINGVLAMRQKSSGIFDFVLPRPEQGRLQVRISPAKQTDIFHELTFDI
;
A
#
# COMPACT_ATOMS: atom_id res chain seq x y z
N MET A 1 -13.02 -1.45 13.89
CA MET A 1 -12.05 -1.08 12.85
C MET A 1 -11.11 -0.10 13.52
N ASP A 2 -9.82 -0.42 13.59
CA ASP A 2 -8.85 0.43 14.29
C ASP A 2 -8.35 1.50 13.32
N GLU A 3 -8.50 2.78 13.68
CA GLU A 3 -8.01 3.88 12.86
C GLU A 3 -6.48 3.94 12.95
N LEU A 4 -5.81 3.75 11.82
CA LEU A 4 -4.37 3.82 11.73
C LEU A 4 -3.90 5.27 11.68
N ARG A 5 -3.04 5.66 12.63
CA ARG A 5 -2.38 6.97 12.60
C ARG A 5 -1.17 6.92 11.68
N ILE A 6 -1.18 7.76 10.65
CA ILE A 6 -0.01 7.96 9.77
C ILE A 6 1.08 8.69 10.56
N LEU A 7 2.26 8.08 10.65
CA LEU A 7 3.48 8.68 11.19
C LEU A 7 4.29 9.39 10.11
N LYS A 8 4.36 8.79 8.92
CA LYS A 8 5.15 9.27 7.79
C LYS A 8 4.45 8.96 6.49
N TYR A 9 4.51 9.90 5.56
CA TYR A 9 4.09 9.74 4.19
C TYR A 9 5.23 10.18 3.26
N GLU A 10 5.59 9.33 2.31
CA GLU A 10 6.55 9.63 1.25
C GLU A 10 5.99 9.23 -0.10
N GLU A 11 6.29 10.03 -1.11
CA GLU A 11 5.84 9.80 -2.47
C GLU A 11 6.96 10.14 -3.45
N LYS A 12 7.09 9.32 -4.49
CA LYS A 12 7.88 9.62 -5.67
C LYS A 12 7.08 9.19 -6.89
N SER A 13 6.72 10.14 -7.76
CA SER A 13 6.02 9.88 -9.02
C SER A 13 6.92 10.21 -10.21
N ALA A 14 6.66 9.61 -11.37
CA ALA A 14 7.36 9.98 -12.61
C ALA A 14 6.61 11.07 -13.40
N GLY A 15 5.46 11.52 -12.90
CA GLY A 15 4.63 12.53 -13.53
C GLY A 15 3.80 11.94 -14.67
N GLY A 16 2.53 11.63 -14.38
CA GLY A 16 1.58 11.11 -15.37
C GLY A 16 0.85 9.85 -14.91
N GLU A 17 1.42 9.08 -13.99
CA GLU A 17 0.73 7.95 -13.37
C GLU A 17 -0.21 8.42 -12.25
N LEU A 18 -1.44 7.92 -12.25
CA LEU A 18 -2.29 8.00 -11.07
C LEU A 18 -1.95 6.82 -10.16
N LEU A 19 -1.41 7.09 -8.99
CA LEU A 19 -1.27 6.12 -7.91
C LEU A 19 -1.76 6.78 -6.63
N GLN A 20 -2.87 6.32 -6.08
CA GLN A 20 -3.50 6.97 -4.93
C GLN A 20 -3.96 5.93 -3.92
N VAL A 21 -3.37 5.95 -2.74
CA VAL A 21 -3.84 5.14 -1.61
C VAL A 21 -5.14 5.75 -1.08
N ARG A 22 -6.23 4.99 -1.18
CA ARG A 22 -7.57 5.40 -0.74
C ARG A 22 -7.83 5.02 0.71
N LYS A 23 -7.30 3.87 1.14
CA LYS A 23 -7.55 3.30 2.46
C LYS A 23 -6.38 2.43 2.89
N VAL A 24 -6.04 2.49 4.17
CA VAL A 24 -5.25 1.49 4.90
C VAL A 24 -5.96 1.30 6.24
N ALA A 25 -6.45 0.09 6.53
CA ALA A 25 -7.21 -0.18 7.74
C ALA A 25 -6.88 -1.55 8.33
N LEU A 26 -6.93 -1.64 9.66
CA LEU A 26 -6.88 -2.91 10.37
C LEU A 26 -8.29 -3.38 10.74
N GLY A 27 -8.60 -4.61 10.35
CA GLY A 27 -9.80 -5.35 10.73
C GLY A 27 -9.50 -6.49 11.70
N GLU A 28 -10.48 -7.34 11.93
CA GLU A 28 -10.31 -8.60 12.67
C GLU A 28 -9.40 -9.54 11.87
N GLY A 29 -8.14 -9.63 12.27
CA GLY A 29 -7.15 -10.53 11.65
C GLY A 29 -6.65 -10.12 10.26
N ILE A 30 -7.08 -8.97 9.72
CA ILE A 30 -6.66 -8.51 8.38
C ILE A 30 -6.13 -7.07 8.35
N LEU A 31 -5.28 -6.80 7.37
CA LEU A 31 -4.88 -5.50 6.87
C LEU A 31 -5.51 -5.31 5.49
N ASP A 32 -6.36 -4.28 5.35
CA ASP A 32 -7.09 -3.95 4.12
C ASP A 32 -6.55 -2.63 3.53
N ILE A 33 -6.06 -2.70 2.30
CA ILE A 33 -5.44 -1.59 1.59
C ILE A 33 -6.12 -1.43 0.24
N CYS A 34 -6.69 -0.26 0.00
CA CYS A 34 -7.32 0.09 -1.27
C CYS A 34 -6.51 1.16 -1.98
N VAL A 35 -6.19 0.92 -3.25
CA VAL A 35 -5.41 1.82 -4.10
C VAL A 35 -6.14 2.06 -5.40
N SER A 36 -6.25 3.33 -5.80
CA SER A 36 -6.73 3.73 -7.12
C SER A 36 -5.52 3.97 -8.03
N SER A 37 -5.47 3.33 -9.18
CA SER A 37 -4.41 3.55 -10.16
C SER A 37 -4.84 3.28 -11.59
N ASP A 38 -4.29 4.05 -12.53
CA ASP A 38 -4.40 3.82 -13.98
C ASP A 38 -3.41 2.77 -14.50
N LEU A 39 -2.46 2.35 -13.65
CA LEU A 39 -1.50 1.29 -13.94
C LEU A 39 -2.18 -0.08 -13.93
N ALA A 40 -1.72 -0.99 -14.79
CA ALA A 40 -2.32 -2.33 -14.89
C ALA A 40 -1.85 -3.31 -13.79
N LYS A 41 -0.71 -3.03 -13.14
CA LYS A 41 -0.10 -3.93 -12.15
C LYS A 41 0.63 -3.14 -11.06
N LEU A 42 0.38 -3.51 -9.81
CA LEU A 42 1.02 -2.92 -8.64
C LEU A 42 1.71 -4.01 -7.80
N ASP A 43 2.82 -3.61 -7.20
CA ASP A 43 3.53 -4.33 -6.15
C ASP A 43 3.27 -3.66 -4.80
N LEU A 44 2.83 -4.45 -3.84
CA LEU A 44 2.64 -4.07 -2.45
C LEU A 44 3.78 -4.66 -1.61
N TYR A 45 4.47 -3.80 -0.88
CA TYR A 45 5.52 -4.15 0.05
C TYR A 45 5.07 -3.83 1.46
N ILE A 46 5.31 -4.76 2.39
CA ILE A 46 5.10 -4.59 3.82
C ILE A 46 6.46 -4.68 4.50
N ASN A 47 6.85 -3.64 5.22
CA ASN A 47 8.15 -3.55 5.91
C ASN A 47 9.33 -3.87 4.97
N GLY A 48 9.30 -3.33 3.75
CA GLY A 48 10.33 -3.52 2.73
C GLY A 48 10.30 -4.85 1.97
N VAL A 49 9.45 -5.81 2.37
CA VAL A 49 9.32 -7.12 1.72
C VAL A 49 8.14 -7.13 0.76
N LEU A 50 8.33 -7.64 -0.46
CA LEU A 50 7.24 -7.81 -1.43
C LEU A 50 6.20 -8.79 -0.86
N ALA A 51 5.04 -8.26 -0.48
CA ALA A 51 3.95 -9.05 0.10
C ALA A 51 3.02 -9.58 -0.99
N MET A 52 2.71 -8.76 -1.99
CA MET A 52 1.78 -9.13 -3.06
C MET A 52 2.05 -8.37 -4.35
N ARG A 53 1.82 -9.03 -5.49
CA ARG A 53 1.70 -8.40 -6.81
C ARG A 53 0.30 -8.65 -7.33
N GLN A 54 -0.41 -7.59 -7.70
CA GLN A 54 -1.78 -7.68 -8.19
C GLN A 54 -1.91 -7.05 -9.58
N LYS A 55 -2.77 -7.62 -10.41
CA LYS A 55 -3.21 -7.06 -11.69
C LYS A 55 -4.67 -6.63 -11.52
N SER A 56 -4.98 -5.40 -11.87
CA SER A 56 -6.34 -4.86 -11.86
C SER A 56 -6.47 -3.73 -12.88
N SER A 57 -7.67 -3.17 -13.01
CA SER A 57 -7.96 -1.97 -13.80
C SER A 57 -8.70 -0.95 -12.93
N GLY A 58 -8.01 0.11 -12.52
CA GLY A 58 -8.61 1.20 -11.75
C GLY A 58 -8.44 1.05 -10.24
N ILE A 59 -8.99 0.00 -9.63
CA ILE A 59 -8.96 -0.21 -8.17
C ILE A 59 -8.20 -1.50 -7.83
N PHE A 60 -7.33 -1.42 -6.84
CA PHE A 60 -6.55 -2.53 -6.30
C PHE A 60 -6.88 -2.68 -4.81
N ASP A 61 -7.53 -3.78 -4.48
CA ASP A 61 -7.86 -4.15 -3.11
C ASP A 61 -6.92 -5.27 -2.66
N PHE A 62 -6.04 -4.94 -1.71
CA PHE A 62 -5.10 -5.87 -1.10
C PHE A 62 -5.61 -6.23 0.29
N VAL A 63 -5.81 -7.53 0.52
CA VAL A 63 -6.17 -8.07 1.82
C VAL A 63 -5.04 -9.00 2.28
N LEU A 64 -4.39 -8.63 3.37
CA LEU A 64 -3.28 -9.37 3.97
C LEU A 64 -3.63 -9.77 5.41
N PRO A 65 -2.96 -10.79 5.99
CA PRO A 65 -3.03 -11.03 7.42
C PRO A 65 -2.64 -9.77 8.21
N ARG A 66 -3.31 -9.54 9.34
CA ARG A 66 -3.00 -8.43 10.23
C ARG A 66 -1.56 -8.58 10.74
N PRO A 67 -0.68 -7.59 10.50
CA PRO A 67 0.66 -7.59 11.07
C PRO A 67 0.61 -7.53 12.60
N GLU A 68 1.63 -8.05 13.26
CA GLU A 68 1.82 -7.95 14.71
C GLU A 68 1.97 -6.48 15.15
N GLN A 69 1.75 -6.20 16.44
CA GLN A 69 1.89 -4.85 17.00
C GLN A 69 3.27 -4.25 16.74
N GLY A 70 3.34 -2.94 16.56
CA GLY A 70 4.58 -2.21 16.33
C GLY A 70 4.48 -1.24 15.16
N ARG A 71 5.53 -1.18 14.32
CA ARG A 71 5.58 -0.28 13.17
C ARG A 71 5.22 -1.00 11.89
N LEU A 72 4.26 -0.44 11.16
CA LEU A 72 3.84 -0.92 9.85
C LEU A 72 4.27 0.07 8.77
N GLN A 73 5.11 -0.36 7.84
CA GLN A 73 5.42 0.36 6.62
C GLN A 73 4.71 -0.33 5.45
N VAL A 74 3.90 0.44 4.73
CA VAL A 74 3.17 0.03 3.53
C VAL A 74 3.73 0.81 2.36
N ARG A 75 4.33 0.13 1.38
CA ARG A 75 4.80 0.75 0.15
C ARG A 75 4.11 0.14 -1.06
N ILE A 76 3.61 0.99 -1.95
CA ILE A 76 2.95 0.59 -3.19
C ILE A 76 3.74 1.17 -4.36
N SER A 77 4.03 0.33 -5.35
CA SER A 77 4.79 0.71 -6.54
C SER A 77 4.21 0.08 -7.80
N PRO A 78 4.43 0.65 -9.00
CA PRO A 78 4.19 -0.07 -10.25
C PRO A 78 4.98 -1.36 -10.29
N ALA A 79 4.39 -2.41 -10.84
CA ALA A 79 5.04 -3.72 -10.82
C ALA A 79 6.44 -3.68 -11.48
N LYS A 80 7.45 -4.18 -10.75
CA LYS A 80 8.87 -4.18 -11.16
C LYS A 80 9.53 -2.79 -11.28
N GLN A 81 8.90 -1.72 -10.82
CA GLN A 81 9.48 -0.37 -10.81
C GLN A 81 9.50 0.18 -9.39
N THR A 82 10.65 0.20 -8.74
CA THR A 82 10.76 0.65 -7.35
C THR A 82 10.94 2.16 -7.22
N ASP A 83 11.32 2.86 -8.29
CA ASP A 83 11.57 4.30 -8.25
C ASP A 83 10.31 5.15 -8.17
N ILE A 84 9.15 4.58 -8.47
CA ILE A 84 7.83 5.22 -8.35
C ILE A 84 7.10 4.55 -7.20
N PHE A 85 6.69 5.30 -6.19
CA PHE A 85 6.04 4.73 -5.02
C PHE A 85 5.23 5.72 -4.19
N HIS A 86 4.29 5.15 -3.43
CA HIS A 86 3.68 5.77 -2.26
C HIS A 86 4.03 4.91 -1.05
N GLU A 87 4.58 5.51 -0.01
CA GLU A 87 4.95 4.84 1.22
C GLU A 87 4.29 5.51 2.41
N LEU A 88 3.61 4.70 3.23
CA LEU A 88 2.92 5.11 4.45
C LEU A 88 3.49 4.32 5.62
N THR A 89 3.83 5.01 6.70
CA THR A 89 4.24 4.38 7.95
C THR A 89 3.20 4.66 9.04
N PHE A 90 2.86 3.63 9.81
CA PHE A 90 1.87 3.66 10.88
C PHE A 90 2.44 3.02 12.16
N ASP A 91 1.87 3.41 13.31
CA ASP A 91 1.98 2.63 14.55
C ASP A 91 0.71 1.78 14.71
N ILE A 92 0.86 0.50 15.06
CA ILE A 92 -0.21 -0.52 15.14
C ILE A 92 -0.15 -1.37 16.41
#